data_AF-A0A2D4FLX7-F1
#
_entry.id   AF-A0A2D4FLX7-F1
#
_cell.length_a   1.000
_cell.length_b   1.000
_cell.length_c   1.000
_cell.angle_alpha   90.00
_cell.angle_beta   90.00
_cell.angle_gamma   90.00
#
_symmetry.space_group_name_H-M   'P 1'
#
loop_
_entity.id
_entity.type
_entity.pdbx_description
1 polymer ?
#
loop_
_entity_poly.entity_id
_entity_poly.type
_entity_poly.pdbx_seq_one_letter_code
_entity_poly.pdbx_strand_id
1 'polypeptide(L)'
;DKFANMGSRPIDPKELLKGLDCFLGKDGEVKSHEGITKIFNLMKDAQKMVSRCIYLNILLQTRAQDILSKFIKVGGYKLLNTWLTSSKASSNVPLLQQILLTLQHLPLTVDHLKQNNTAKLVKQLSKTSDDEELRRLASILVSDWMGVIRSQSSSQPTEREKKKRKEENRNKAPSIQEKPQETKSEVKPEEAPEKKKEKPKSLRTTAPSHAKFRSTGLEMETPSLIPVKKNINTAVAPDKYSFKPIPLKRQM
;
A
#
# COMPACT_ATOMS: atom_id res chain seq x y z
N ASP A 1 -17.24 4.04 -28.06
CA ASP A 1 -17.26 4.29 -26.60
C ASP A 1 -18.63 4.02 -26.00
N LYS A 2 -18.79 2.98 -25.16
CA LYS A 2 -20.07 2.68 -24.49
C LYS A 2 -20.08 2.93 -22.97
N PHE A 3 -18.92 3.12 -22.34
CA PHE A 3 -18.81 3.19 -20.88
C PHE A 3 -18.99 4.60 -20.28
N ALA A 4 -18.84 5.66 -21.09
CA ALA A 4 -18.86 7.05 -20.60
C ALA A 4 -20.21 7.53 -20.01
N ASN A 5 -21.34 6.92 -20.40
CA ASN A 5 -22.68 7.41 -20.04
C ASN A 5 -23.28 6.74 -18.77
N MET A 6 -22.48 6.01 -17.99
CA MET A 6 -22.93 5.27 -16.80
C MET A 6 -23.07 6.12 -15.52
N GLY A 7 -22.88 7.45 -15.61
CA GLY A 7 -22.87 8.35 -14.44
C GLY A 7 -24.24 8.59 -13.80
N SER A 8 -25.32 8.61 -14.60
CA SER A 8 -26.66 9.04 -14.14
C SER A 8 -27.51 7.88 -13.57
N ARG A 9 -27.60 6.76 -14.29
CA ARG A 9 -28.56 5.68 -14.00
C ARG A 9 -28.13 4.79 -12.81
N PRO A 10 -29.07 4.08 -12.16
CA PRO A 10 -28.74 2.95 -11.30
C PRO A 10 -27.92 1.89 -12.05
N ILE A 11 -27.04 1.20 -11.37
CA ILE A 11 -26.23 0.11 -11.95
C ILE A 11 -26.87 -1.22 -11.61
N ASP A 12 -27.29 -1.96 -12.64
CA ASP A 12 -27.70 -3.36 -12.54
C ASP A 12 -26.43 -4.25 -12.40
N PRO A 13 -26.31 -5.07 -11.33
CA PRO A 13 -25.19 -6.00 -11.18
C PRO A 13 -25.03 -7.00 -12.33
N LYS A 14 -26.13 -7.49 -12.89
CA LYS A 14 -26.15 -8.54 -13.93
C LYS A 14 -25.66 -7.99 -15.26
N GLU A 15 -26.16 -6.83 -15.68
CA GLU A 15 -25.67 -6.20 -16.92
C GLU A 15 -24.22 -5.73 -16.79
N LEU A 16 -23.74 -5.35 -15.58
CA LEU A 16 -22.32 -5.09 -15.37
C LEU A 16 -21.47 -6.37 -15.51
N LEU A 17 -21.86 -7.48 -14.88
CA LEU A 17 -21.14 -8.76 -14.98
C LEU A 17 -21.13 -9.32 -16.42
N LYS A 18 -22.27 -9.24 -17.11
CA LYS A 18 -22.42 -9.58 -18.54
C LYS A 18 -21.52 -8.72 -19.44
N GLY A 19 -21.29 -7.45 -19.08
CA GLY A 19 -20.31 -6.58 -19.72
C GLY A 19 -18.84 -6.93 -19.45
N LEU A 20 -18.57 -7.89 -18.55
CA LEU A 20 -17.23 -8.35 -18.16
C LEU A 20 -16.96 -9.82 -18.54
N ASP A 21 -17.95 -10.56 -19.03
CA ASP A 21 -17.91 -12.01 -19.33
C ASP A 21 -16.69 -12.45 -20.16
N CYS A 22 -16.28 -11.64 -21.14
CA CYS A 22 -15.08 -11.90 -21.94
C CYS A 22 -13.77 -11.89 -21.12
N PHE A 23 -13.75 -11.31 -19.92
CA PHE A 23 -12.63 -11.27 -18.98
C PHE A 23 -12.75 -12.20 -17.77
N LEU A 24 -13.94 -12.78 -17.52
CA LEU A 24 -14.22 -13.62 -16.36
C LEU A 24 -14.28 -15.11 -16.70
N GLY A 25 -13.87 -15.97 -15.78
CA GLY A 25 -14.06 -17.42 -15.86
C GLY A 25 -15.42 -17.86 -15.27
N LYS A 26 -15.57 -19.16 -15.03
CA LYS A 26 -16.88 -19.77 -14.73
C LYS A 26 -17.41 -19.41 -13.33
N ASP A 27 -16.52 -19.18 -12.38
CA ASP A 27 -16.89 -18.90 -11.00
C ASP A 27 -16.94 -17.38 -10.72
N GLY A 28 -16.54 -16.55 -11.69
CA GLY A 28 -16.40 -15.09 -11.56
C GLY A 28 -14.96 -14.61 -11.35
N GLU A 29 -13.98 -15.50 -11.46
CA GLU A 29 -12.55 -15.21 -11.40
C GLU A 29 -12.05 -14.47 -12.65
N VAL A 30 -10.97 -13.68 -12.55
CA VAL A 30 -10.36 -13.07 -13.74
C VAL A 30 -9.44 -14.06 -14.45
N LYS A 31 -9.70 -14.34 -15.72
CA LYS A 31 -9.01 -15.41 -16.49
C LYS A 31 -7.74 -14.97 -17.25
N SER A 32 -7.37 -13.68 -17.25
CA SER A 32 -6.17 -13.23 -17.98
C SER A 32 -5.50 -11.96 -17.46
N HIS A 33 -4.22 -11.81 -17.82
CA HIS A 33 -3.40 -10.62 -17.58
C HIS A 33 -3.93 -9.33 -18.24
N GLU A 34 -4.64 -9.44 -19.37
CA GLU A 34 -5.35 -8.30 -19.95
C GLU A 34 -6.62 -8.00 -19.15
N GLY A 35 -7.43 -9.02 -18.84
CA GLY A 35 -8.69 -8.87 -18.10
C GLY A 35 -8.51 -8.12 -16.79
N ILE A 36 -7.49 -8.48 -16.00
CA ILE A 36 -7.20 -7.79 -14.72
C ILE A 36 -6.76 -6.33 -14.93
N THR A 37 -6.11 -6.04 -16.06
CA THR A 37 -5.70 -4.67 -16.44
C THR A 37 -6.91 -3.84 -16.90
N LYS A 38 -7.90 -4.43 -17.57
CA LYS A 38 -9.18 -3.76 -17.91
C LYS A 38 -10.00 -3.52 -16.64
N ILE A 39 -10.15 -4.53 -15.80
CA ILE A 39 -10.90 -4.46 -14.53
C ILE A 39 -10.29 -3.41 -13.60
N PHE A 40 -8.96 -3.35 -13.45
CA PHE A 40 -8.30 -2.28 -12.69
C PHE A 40 -8.65 -0.87 -13.19
N ASN A 41 -8.70 -0.66 -14.51
CA ASN A 41 -9.10 0.64 -15.06
C ASN A 41 -10.58 0.96 -14.77
N LEU A 42 -11.48 -0.02 -14.95
CA LEU A 42 -12.89 0.13 -14.61
C LEU A 42 -13.12 0.35 -13.10
N MET A 43 -12.29 -0.21 -12.22
CA MET A 43 -12.27 0.09 -10.79
C MET A 43 -11.85 1.54 -10.53
N LYS A 44 -10.74 1.99 -11.12
CA LYS A 44 -10.22 3.36 -10.94
C LYS A 44 -11.29 4.42 -11.27
N ASP A 45 -12.11 4.16 -12.29
CA ASP A 45 -13.18 5.06 -12.74
C ASP A 45 -14.53 4.85 -11.98
N ALA A 46 -14.66 3.82 -11.13
CA ALA A 46 -15.91 3.44 -10.48
C ALA A 46 -16.37 4.42 -9.37
N GLN A 47 -17.43 5.19 -9.67
CA GLN A 47 -18.04 6.12 -8.71
C GLN A 47 -19.15 5.49 -7.85
N LYS A 48 -19.94 4.56 -8.40
CA LYS A 48 -21.08 3.95 -7.69
C LYS A 48 -20.61 2.78 -6.82
N MET A 49 -21.18 2.66 -5.62
CA MET A 49 -20.84 1.61 -4.64
C MET A 49 -21.03 0.19 -5.18
N VAL A 50 -22.12 -0.06 -5.92
CA VAL A 50 -22.44 -1.38 -6.51
C VAL A 50 -21.28 -1.91 -7.36
N SER A 51 -20.71 -1.09 -8.25
CA SER A 51 -19.55 -1.47 -9.05
C SER A 51 -18.31 -1.76 -8.20
N ARG A 52 -18.06 -0.95 -7.16
CA ARG A 52 -16.90 -1.17 -6.26
C ARG A 52 -16.98 -2.54 -5.59
N CYS A 53 -18.14 -2.89 -5.03
CA CYS A 53 -18.36 -4.20 -4.41
C CYS A 53 -18.23 -5.35 -5.42
N ILE A 54 -18.78 -5.21 -6.63
CA ILE A 54 -18.67 -6.23 -7.69
C ILE A 54 -17.20 -6.46 -8.07
N TYR A 55 -16.40 -5.41 -8.27
CA TYR A 55 -14.98 -5.58 -8.60
C TYR A 55 -14.16 -6.17 -7.45
N LEU A 56 -14.47 -5.85 -6.18
CA LEU A 56 -13.81 -6.47 -5.03
C LEU A 56 -14.15 -7.98 -4.95
N ASN A 57 -15.41 -8.36 -5.17
CA ASN A 57 -15.80 -9.78 -5.23
C ASN A 57 -15.09 -10.55 -6.37
N ILE A 58 -14.93 -9.93 -7.54
CA ILE A 58 -14.15 -10.51 -8.66
C ILE A 58 -12.67 -10.73 -8.29
N LEU A 59 -12.06 -9.80 -7.52
CA LEU A 59 -10.71 -9.97 -7.01
C LEU A 59 -10.62 -11.11 -5.98
N LEU A 60 -11.55 -11.18 -5.03
CA LEU A 60 -11.64 -12.25 -4.03
C LEU A 60 -11.83 -13.64 -4.66
N GLN A 61 -12.57 -13.72 -5.76
CA GLN A 61 -12.75 -14.97 -6.52
C GLN A 61 -11.50 -15.35 -7.35
N THR A 62 -10.62 -14.39 -7.66
CA THR A 62 -9.44 -14.63 -8.49
C THR A 62 -8.33 -15.33 -7.69
N ARG A 63 -8.15 -16.63 -7.90
CA ARG A 63 -7.15 -17.45 -7.17
C ARG A 63 -5.74 -17.42 -7.78
N ALA A 64 -5.63 -17.04 -9.06
CA ALA A 64 -4.39 -17.05 -9.83
C ALA A 64 -3.39 -15.97 -9.33
N GLN A 65 -2.29 -16.41 -8.73
CA GLN A 65 -1.34 -15.55 -8.00
C GLN A 65 -0.54 -14.60 -8.90
N ASP A 66 -0.31 -14.98 -10.16
CA ASP A 66 0.26 -14.15 -11.21
C ASP A 66 -0.69 -13.01 -11.60
N ILE A 67 -1.99 -13.30 -11.72
CA ILE A 67 -3.04 -12.32 -12.04
C ILE A 67 -3.23 -11.34 -10.87
N LEU A 68 -3.26 -11.82 -9.62
CA LEU A 68 -3.25 -10.95 -8.42
C LEU A 68 -1.96 -10.12 -8.33
N SER A 69 -0.80 -10.71 -8.64
CA SER A 69 0.47 -9.97 -8.72
C SER A 69 0.44 -8.90 -9.82
N LYS A 70 -0.22 -9.15 -10.95
CA LYS A 70 -0.45 -8.18 -12.03
C LYS A 70 -1.36 -7.05 -11.55
N PHE A 71 -2.43 -7.33 -10.80
CA PHE A 71 -3.28 -6.30 -10.19
C PHE A 71 -2.49 -5.34 -9.31
N ILE A 72 -1.62 -5.86 -8.44
CA ILE A 72 -0.74 -5.04 -7.60
C ILE A 72 0.19 -4.19 -8.49
N LYS A 73 0.86 -4.81 -9.48
CA LYS A 73 1.82 -4.16 -10.40
C LYS A 73 1.20 -3.04 -11.25
N VAL A 74 -0.08 -3.09 -11.61
CA VAL A 74 -0.75 -1.99 -12.34
C VAL A 74 -1.23 -0.85 -11.43
N GLY A 75 -1.05 -0.97 -10.11
CA GLY A 75 -1.42 0.05 -9.12
C GLY A 75 -2.64 -0.29 -8.25
N GLY A 76 -3.17 -1.51 -8.34
CA GLY A 76 -4.35 -1.95 -7.59
C GLY A 76 -4.26 -1.75 -6.08
N TYR A 77 -3.09 -2.00 -5.48
CA TYR A 77 -2.85 -1.76 -4.06
C TYR A 77 -2.92 -0.26 -3.68
N LYS A 78 -2.50 0.66 -4.56
CA LYS A 78 -2.65 2.12 -4.37
C LYS A 78 -4.11 2.56 -4.50
N LEU A 79 -4.88 1.92 -5.39
CA LEU A 79 -6.32 2.17 -5.50
C LEU A 79 -7.08 1.69 -4.25
N LEU A 80 -6.78 0.48 -3.74
CA LEU A 80 -7.35 -0.03 -2.48
C LEU A 80 -6.99 0.86 -1.28
N ASN A 81 -5.76 1.38 -1.20
CA ASN A 81 -5.37 2.36 -0.17
C ASN A 81 -6.21 3.65 -0.23
N THR A 82 -6.50 4.13 -1.45
CA THR A 82 -7.34 5.31 -1.68
C THR A 82 -8.78 5.04 -1.22
N TRP A 83 -9.36 3.91 -1.63
CA TRP A 83 -10.71 3.50 -1.22
C TRP A 83 -10.81 3.23 0.29
N LEU A 84 -9.80 2.63 0.92
CA LEU A 84 -9.75 2.41 2.38
C LEU A 84 -9.78 3.76 3.12
N THR A 85 -9.00 4.73 2.65
CA THR A 85 -8.94 6.09 3.21
C THR A 85 -10.29 6.79 3.09
N SER A 86 -10.91 6.79 1.90
CA SER A 86 -12.23 7.40 1.68
C SER A 86 -13.33 6.72 2.50
N SER A 87 -13.34 5.38 2.56
CA SER A 87 -14.34 4.61 3.30
C SER A 87 -14.22 4.81 4.81
N LYS A 88 -13.01 5.02 5.32
CA LYS A 88 -12.78 5.38 6.73
C LYS A 88 -13.26 6.81 7.04
N ALA A 89 -13.05 7.74 6.11
CA ALA A 89 -13.52 9.12 6.26
C ALA A 89 -15.05 9.24 6.22
N SER A 90 -15.74 8.34 5.50
CA SER A 90 -17.19 8.29 5.40
C SER A 90 -17.84 7.19 6.27
N SER A 91 -17.13 6.65 7.26
CA SER A 91 -17.58 5.57 8.18
C SER A 91 -18.27 4.36 7.51
N ASN A 92 -17.87 4.00 6.29
CA ASN A 92 -18.50 2.94 5.51
C ASN A 92 -17.94 1.56 5.91
N VAL A 93 -18.39 1.06 7.06
CA VAL A 93 -17.93 -0.21 7.65
C VAL A 93 -18.02 -1.41 6.68
N PRO A 94 -19.12 -1.64 5.93
CA PRO A 94 -19.17 -2.78 5.00
C PRO A 94 -18.12 -2.71 3.88
N LEU A 95 -17.85 -1.51 3.32
CA LEU A 95 -16.80 -1.36 2.32
C LEU A 95 -15.40 -1.46 2.94
N LEU A 96 -15.20 -1.00 4.18
CA LEU A 96 -13.95 -1.22 4.91
C LEU A 96 -13.66 -2.72 5.08
N GLN A 97 -14.63 -3.50 5.58
CA GLN A 97 -14.51 -4.96 5.75
C GLN A 97 -14.17 -5.65 4.42
N GLN A 98 -14.88 -5.31 3.34
CA GLN A 98 -14.61 -5.83 1.97
C GLN A 98 -13.21 -5.48 1.45
N ILE A 99 -12.71 -4.26 1.70
CA ILE A 99 -11.35 -3.88 1.33
C ILE A 99 -10.31 -4.62 2.17
N LEU A 100 -10.56 -4.86 3.48
CA LEU A 100 -9.64 -5.66 4.30
C LEU A 100 -9.54 -7.12 3.83
N LEU A 101 -10.67 -7.76 3.52
CA LEU A 101 -10.69 -9.10 2.92
C LEU A 101 -9.90 -9.13 1.60
N THR A 102 -10.10 -8.14 0.74
CA THR A 102 -9.35 -8.02 -0.53
C THR A 102 -7.84 -7.81 -0.29
N LEU A 103 -7.46 -7.04 0.72
CA LEU A 103 -6.06 -6.81 1.11
C LEU A 103 -5.41 -8.06 1.75
N GLN A 104 -6.18 -8.94 2.39
CA GLN A 104 -5.71 -10.22 2.91
C GLN A 104 -5.50 -11.25 1.80
N HIS A 105 -6.34 -11.23 0.76
CA HIS A 105 -6.26 -12.13 -0.39
C HIS A 105 -5.11 -11.82 -1.36
N LEU A 106 -4.56 -10.61 -1.33
CA LEU A 106 -3.48 -10.19 -2.24
C LEU A 106 -2.09 -10.67 -1.78
N PRO A 107 -1.21 -11.16 -2.69
CA PRO A 107 0.17 -11.54 -2.39
C PRO A 107 1.07 -10.31 -2.17
N LEU A 108 0.84 -9.61 -1.05
CA LEU A 108 1.61 -8.43 -0.64
C LEU A 108 2.96 -8.84 -0.04
N THR A 109 3.98 -8.04 -0.31
CA THR A 109 5.34 -8.19 0.24
C THR A 109 5.69 -7.01 1.12
N VAL A 110 6.79 -7.10 1.89
CA VAL A 110 7.23 -5.99 2.77
C VAL A 110 7.42 -4.69 2.00
N ASP A 111 7.85 -4.75 0.73
CA ASP A 111 8.07 -3.56 -0.09
C ASP A 111 6.75 -2.92 -0.54
N HIS A 112 5.69 -3.71 -0.78
CA HIS A 112 4.34 -3.18 -0.95
C HIS A 112 3.83 -2.54 0.35
N LEU A 113 4.04 -3.19 1.51
CA LEU A 113 3.60 -2.66 2.81
C LEU A 113 4.30 -1.34 3.20
N LYS A 114 5.49 -1.06 2.66
CA LYS A 114 6.22 0.22 2.82
C LYS A 114 5.74 1.35 1.90
N GLN A 115 5.07 1.07 0.77
CA GLN A 115 4.79 2.07 -0.27
C GLN A 115 3.79 3.16 0.12
N ASN A 116 2.92 2.92 1.12
CA ASN A 116 1.88 3.85 1.53
C ASN A 116 1.45 3.61 2.99
N ASN A 117 0.45 4.35 3.46
CA ASN A 117 -0.02 4.30 4.85
C ASN A 117 -0.99 3.14 5.17
N THR A 118 -1.24 2.18 4.26
CA THR A 118 -2.24 1.10 4.49
C THR A 118 -1.97 0.33 5.77
N ALA A 119 -0.74 -0.10 6.02
CA ALA A 119 -0.35 -0.81 7.25
C ALA A 119 -0.64 0.02 8.52
N LYS A 120 -0.53 1.36 8.46
CA LYS A 120 -0.87 2.27 9.56
C LYS A 120 -2.39 2.41 9.73
N LEU A 121 -3.15 2.46 8.64
CA LEU A 121 -4.62 2.53 8.66
C LEU A 121 -5.24 1.25 9.22
N VAL A 122 -4.82 0.07 8.77
CA VAL A 122 -5.33 -1.21 9.29
C VAL A 122 -4.96 -1.38 10.77
N LYS A 123 -3.73 -1.03 11.18
CA LYS A 123 -3.30 -1.01 12.59
C LYS A 123 -4.02 0.03 13.47
N GLN A 124 -4.68 1.03 12.87
CA GLN A 124 -5.60 1.91 13.58
C GLN A 124 -6.98 1.25 13.72
N LEU A 125 -7.54 0.69 12.63
CA LEU A 125 -8.83 -0.02 12.66
C LEU A 125 -8.82 -1.20 13.66
N SER A 126 -7.71 -1.94 13.75
CA SER A 126 -7.52 -3.02 14.72
C SER A 126 -7.44 -2.57 16.19
N LYS A 127 -7.55 -1.27 16.47
CA LYS A 127 -7.45 -0.67 17.81
C LYS A 127 -8.58 0.30 18.15
N THR A 128 -9.14 0.99 17.15
CA THR A 128 -10.10 2.10 17.33
C THR A 128 -11.33 1.97 16.43
N SER A 129 -11.67 0.75 16.01
CA SER A 129 -12.96 0.45 15.38
C SER A 129 -13.94 -0.04 16.44
N ASP A 130 -15.07 0.65 16.59
CA ASP A 130 -16.15 0.20 17.47
C ASP A 130 -16.81 -1.08 16.93
N ASP A 131 -16.97 -1.18 15.60
CA ASP A 131 -17.39 -2.39 14.90
C ASP A 131 -16.40 -3.54 15.15
N GLU A 132 -16.91 -4.63 15.73
CA GLU A 132 -16.10 -5.74 16.25
C GLU A 132 -15.52 -6.60 15.14
N GLU A 133 -16.28 -6.83 14.07
CA GLU A 133 -15.85 -7.66 12.94
C GLU A 133 -14.76 -6.95 12.11
N LEU A 134 -14.91 -5.64 11.86
CA LEU A 134 -13.85 -4.83 11.26
C LEU A 134 -12.60 -4.77 12.15
N ARG A 135 -12.76 -4.67 13.48
CA ARG A 135 -11.66 -4.74 14.46
C ARG A 135 -10.96 -6.10 14.43
N ARG A 136 -11.71 -7.20 14.30
CA ARG A 136 -11.21 -8.59 14.18
C ARG A 136 -10.44 -8.80 12.87
N LEU A 137 -11.05 -8.48 11.73
CA LEU A 137 -10.42 -8.58 10.40
C LEU A 137 -9.13 -7.76 10.32
N ALA A 138 -9.15 -6.52 10.83
CA ALA A 138 -7.95 -5.68 10.89
C ALA A 138 -6.86 -6.26 11.80
N SER A 139 -7.23 -6.93 12.90
CA SER A 139 -6.27 -7.57 13.81
C SER A 139 -5.59 -8.78 13.17
N ILE A 140 -6.34 -9.61 12.43
CA ILE A 140 -5.81 -10.75 11.67
C ILE A 140 -4.85 -10.25 10.59
N LEU A 141 -5.27 -9.31 9.76
CA LEU A 141 -4.45 -8.76 8.67
C LEU A 141 -3.14 -8.11 9.17
N VAL A 142 -3.16 -7.47 10.35
CA VAL A 142 -1.94 -6.98 11.01
C VAL A 142 -1.03 -8.12 11.46
N SER A 143 -1.57 -9.24 11.96
CA SER A 143 -0.80 -10.43 12.34
C SER A 143 -0.11 -11.07 11.12
N ASP A 144 -0.86 -11.24 10.03
CA ASP A 144 -0.39 -11.83 8.77
C ASP A 144 0.76 -10.99 8.18
N TRP A 145 0.58 -9.67 8.10
CA TRP A 145 1.63 -8.74 7.64
C TRP A 145 2.85 -8.69 8.56
N MET A 146 2.67 -8.82 9.88
CA MET A 146 3.82 -9.00 10.80
C MET A 146 4.53 -10.35 10.57
N GLY A 147 3.83 -11.38 10.09
CA GLY A 147 4.41 -12.62 9.57
C GLY A 147 5.32 -12.37 8.37
N VAL A 148 4.79 -11.74 7.32
CA VAL A 148 5.52 -11.38 6.09
C VAL A 148 6.79 -10.57 6.40
N ILE A 149 6.69 -9.58 7.31
CA ILE A 149 7.83 -8.76 7.76
C ILE A 149 8.91 -9.58 8.45
N ARG A 150 8.54 -10.50 9.35
CA ARG A 150 9.51 -11.39 10.03
C ARG A 150 10.21 -12.31 9.03
N SER A 151 9.47 -12.99 8.16
CA SER A 151 10.04 -13.96 7.21
C SER A 151 11.09 -13.35 6.27
N GLN A 152 10.87 -12.13 5.77
CA GLN A 152 11.84 -11.42 4.92
C GLN A 152 13.04 -10.87 5.71
N SER A 153 12.93 -10.70 7.04
CA SER A 153 14.08 -10.31 7.89
C SER A 153 15.02 -11.49 8.19
N SER A 154 14.49 -12.71 8.29
CA SER A 154 15.27 -13.94 8.47
C SER A 154 15.98 -14.44 7.21
N SER A 155 15.60 -13.97 6.02
CA SER A 155 16.19 -14.41 4.73
C SER A 155 17.37 -13.54 4.26
N GLN A 156 17.97 -12.74 5.15
CA GLN A 156 19.24 -12.04 4.89
C GLN A 156 20.40 -13.06 4.95
N PRO A 157 21.18 -13.27 3.86
CA PRO A 157 22.35 -14.13 3.92
C PRO A 157 23.42 -13.52 4.84
N THR A 158 23.72 -14.16 5.97
CA THR A 158 24.90 -13.76 6.75
C THR A 158 26.17 -14.18 5.99
N GLU A 159 27.10 -13.24 5.78
CA GLU A 159 28.41 -13.50 5.15
C GLU A 159 29.34 -14.29 6.09
N ARG A 160 28.96 -15.55 6.37
CA ARG A 160 29.66 -16.47 7.27
C ARG A 160 29.86 -17.88 6.68
N GLU A 161 29.06 -18.31 5.72
CA GLU A 161 29.20 -19.65 5.12
C GLU A 161 30.29 -19.79 4.04
N LYS A 162 30.98 -18.70 3.68
CA LYS A 162 32.19 -18.76 2.80
C LYS A 162 33.42 -19.43 3.43
N LYS A 163 33.33 -19.92 4.68
CA LYS A 163 34.50 -20.38 5.46
C LYS A 163 34.58 -21.89 5.71
N LYS A 164 33.87 -22.73 4.94
CA LYS A 164 33.91 -24.21 5.09
C LYS A 164 34.14 -25.04 3.81
N ARG A 165 34.67 -24.42 2.75
CA ARG A 165 35.10 -25.10 1.49
C ARG A 165 36.44 -24.56 0.94
N LYS A 166 37.45 -24.39 1.80
CA LYS A 166 38.80 -23.97 1.36
C LYS A 166 39.94 -24.51 2.24
N GLU A 167 39.86 -25.78 2.62
CA GLU A 167 40.88 -26.44 3.47
C GLU A 167 41.33 -27.81 2.93
N GLU A 168 40.92 -28.19 1.72
CA GLU A 168 41.23 -29.51 1.14
C GLU A 168 41.81 -29.42 -0.29
N ASN A 169 42.56 -28.35 -0.60
CA ASN A 169 43.33 -28.31 -1.85
C ASN A 169 44.64 -27.48 -1.71
N ARG A 170 45.50 -27.94 -0.79
CA ARG A 170 46.89 -27.52 -0.67
C ARG A 170 47.75 -28.72 -0.26
N ASN A 171 48.22 -29.49 -1.23
CA ASN A 171 49.45 -30.28 -1.13
C ASN A 171 49.97 -30.65 -2.52
N LYS A 172 51.30 -30.80 -2.63
CA LYS A 172 52.09 -31.08 -3.84
C LYS A 172 51.95 -30.10 -5.03
N ALA A 173 52.92 -29.18 -5.10
CA ALA A 173 53.69 -29.02 -6.34
C ALA A 173 54.74 -30.16 -6.45
N PRO A 174 55.45 -30.32 -7.58
CA PRO A 174 56.69 -29.54 -7.72
C PRO A 174 56.91 -28.93 -9.11
N SER A 175 57.95 -28.09 -9.19
CA SER A 175 58.38 -27.28 -10.34
C SER A 175 59.12 -28.05 -11.44
N ILE A 176 59.24 -27.45 -12.63
CA ILE A 176 60.48 -27.34 -13.43
C ILE A 176 60.36 -26.13 -14.38
N GLN A 177 61.47 -25.69 -14.98
CA GLN A 177 61.65 -24.40 -15.67
C GLN A 177 61.79 -24.57 -17.19
N GLU A 178 61.52 -23.52 -17.99
CA GLU A 178 62.55 -22.82 -18.80
C GLU A 178 61.96 -21.62 -19.59
N LYS A 179 62.70 -21.05 -20.57
CA LYS A 179 62.63 -19.64 -21.03
C LYS A 179 62.28 -19.49 -22.55
N PRO A 180 62.30 -18.29 -23.19
CA PRO A 180 61.39 -17.97 -24.30
C PRO A 180 62.08 -17.77 -25.66
N GLN A 181 61.29 -17.45 -26.71
CA GLN A 181 61.80 -16.85 -27.94
C GLN A 181 60.84 -15.79 -28.53
N GLU A 182 61.36 -14.99 -29.46
CA GLU A 182 60.81 -13.71 -29.91
C GLU A 182 60.03 -13.79 -31.24
N THR A 183 59.24 -12.75 -31.54
CA THR A 183 59.25 -12.16 -32.90
C THR A 183 58.78 -10.70 -32.88
N LYS A 184 59.33 -9.88 -33.79
CA LYS A 184 59.02 -8.45 -33.93
C LYS A 184 58.03 -8.20 -35.06
N SER A 185 57.28 -7.10 -34.95
CA SER A 185 56.86 -6.26 -36.08
C SER A 185 56.72 -4.82 -35.58
N GLU A 186 57.15 -3.84 -36.39
CA GLU A 186 57.30 -2.43 -36.01
C GLU A 186 56.83 -1.55 -37.17
N VAL A 187 56.20 -0.40 -36.88
CA VAL A 187 56.27 0.87 -37.65
C VAL A 187 55.52 1.98 -36.91
N LYS A 188 56.09 3.20 -36.94
CA LYS A 188 55.59 4.52 -36.47
C LYS A 188 56.02 5.58 -37.55
N PRO A 189 55.92 6.93 -37.43
CA PRO A 189 55.55 7.86 -36.33
C PRO A 189 54.14 8.47 -36.56
N GLU A 190 53.60 9.49 -35.87
CA GLU A 190 53.93 10.21 -34.61
C GLU A 190 52.58 10.51 -33.87
N GLU A 191 52.25 11.54 -33.07
CA GLU A 191 52.90 12.69 -32.39
C GLU A 191 52.21 12.79 -30.99
N ALA A 192 52.88 12.96 -29.83
CA ALA A 192 53.65 14.07 -29.24
C ALA A 192 52.82 15.35 -28.90
N PRO A 193 53.03 16.01 -27.74
CA PRO A 193 53.49 15.46 -26.46
C PRO A 193 52.86 16.07 -25.16
N GLU A 194 53.20 15.49 -24.00
CA GLU A 194 53.17 16.10 -22.63
C GLU A 194 51.81 16.35 -21.91
N LYS A 195 51.68 16.40 -20.56
CA LYS A 195 52.52 15.89 -19.45
C LYS A 195 51.69 15.55 -18.18
N LYS A 196 52.30 14.70 -17.36
CA LYS A 196 51.89 14.07 -16.08
C LYS A 196 51.56 15.00 -14.90
N LYS A 197 50.75 14.46 -13.94
CA LYS A 197 50.80 14.68 -12.45
C LYS A 197 50.36 16.07 -11.93
N GLU A 198 50.10 16.30 -10.63
CA GLU A 198 50.29 15.50 -9.39
C GLU A 198 49.15 15.72 -8.35
N LYS A 199 49.14 14.94 -7.25
CA LYS A 199 48.31 15.20 -6.04
C LYS A 199 49.13 15.86 -4.92
N PRO A 200 48.55 16.82 -4.18
CA PRO A 200 48.85 17.05 -2.77
C PRO A 200 47.92 16.24 -1.83
N LYS A 201 48.26 16.16 -0.54
CA LYS A 201 47.42 15.58 0.53
C LYS A 201 47.11 16.64 1.60
N SER A 202 45.95 16.51 2.24
CA SER A 202 45.68 16.88 3.64
C SER A 202 45.96 18.33 4.10
N LEU A 203 44.88 19.09 4.31
CA LEU A 203 44.78 20.02 5.45
C LEU A 203 43.53 19.73 6.29
N ARG A 204 43.59 20.07 7.57
CA ARG A 204 42.65 19.66 8.62
C ARG A 204 42.27 20.86 9.49
N THR A 205 41.02 21.32 9.37
CA THR A 205 40.41 22.37 10.22
C THR A 205 38.90 22.13 10.27
N THR A 206 38.37 21.60 11.38
CA THR A 206 37.68 22.35 12.47
C THR A 206 36.35 23.00 12.05
N ALA A 207 35.24 22.45 12.54
CA ALA A 207 33.91 23.01 12.37
C ALA A 207 33.63 24.16 13.36
N PRO A 208 32.95 25.24 12.96
CA PRO A 208 32.41 26.25 13.89
C PRO A 208 31.26 25.69 14.73
N SER A 209 31.13 26.18 15.96
CA SER A 209 30.10 25.76 16.91
C SER A 209 28.95 26.76 17.01
N HIS A 210 27.75 26.25 17.31
CA HIS A 210 26.68 26.93 18.05
C HIS A 210 26.18 28.30 17.52
N ALA A 211 25.00 28.29 16.90
CA ALA A 211 24.11 29.44 16.81
C ALA A 211 22.78 29.11 17.49
N LYS A 212 22.63 29.50 18.76
CA LYS A 212 21.32 29.67 19.42
C LYS A 212 20.79 31.09 19.15
N PHE A 213 19.64 31.42 19.76
CA PHE A 213 18.85 32.65 19.63
C PHE A 213 17.89 32.65 18.42
N ARG A 214 16.63 33.11 18.53
CA ARG A 214 15.92 33.71 19.69
C ARG A 214 14.62 32.96 20.02
N SER A 215 14.30 32.86 21.30
CA SER A 215 12.93 32.64 21.76
C SER A 215 12.14 33.95 21.69
N THR A 216 10.88 33.88 21.27
CA THR A 216 9.86 34.90 21.58
C THR A 216 8.80 34.25 22.46
N GLY A 217 9.09 34.16 23.75
CA GLY A 217 8.05 33.90 24.75
C GLY A 217 7.31 35.20 25.03
N LEU A 218 5.98 35.14 25.12
CA LEU A 218 5.15 36.18 25.68
C LEU A 218 4.26 35.53 26.74
N GLU A 219 4.81 35.41 27.94
CA GLU A 219 4.08 35.00 29.14
C GLU A 219 3.22 36.16 29.62
N MET A 220 1.96 35.92 29.97
CA MET A 220 1.24 36.77 30.93
C MET A 220 0.13 36.02 31.68
N GLU A 221 0.47 35.65 32.91
CA GLU A 221 -0.43 35.31 34.01
C GLU A 221 -1.23 36.54 34.50
N THR A 222 -2.33 36.48 35.28
CA THR A 222 -3.25 35.36 35.64
C THR A 222 -4.71 35.89 35.83
N PRO A 223 -5.43 35.81 36.96
CA PRO A 223 -6.62 34.94 37.03
C PRO A 223 -7.95 35.63 37.45
N SER A 224 -9.11 34.98 37.22
CA SER A 224 -10.20 34.92 38.23
C SER A 224 -11.43 34.05 37.88
N LEU A 225 -11.80 33.21 38.86
CA LEU A 225 -13.16 33.02 39.43
C LEU A 225 -14.39 32.71 38.52
N ILE A 226 -14.72 31.42 38.49
CA ILE A 226 -16.10 30.89 38.67
C ILE A 226 -16.68 31.32 40.04
N PRO A 227 -18.01 31.23 40.33
CA PRO A 227 -19.05 30.43 39.66
C PRO A 227 -20.42 31.12 39.44
N VAL A 228 -21.41 30.39 38.90
CA VAL A 228 -22.72 30.15 39.55
C VAL A 228 -23.56 29.13 38.73
N LYS A 229 -24.19 28.16 39.42
CA LYS A 229 -25.24 27.30 38.83
C LYS A 229 -26.58 28.03 38.84
N LYS A 230 -27.37 27.93 37.76
CA LYS A 230 -28.85 27.95 37.84
C LYS A 230 -29.45 27.19 36.66
N ASN A 231 -29.90 25.97 36.93
CA ASN A 231 -30.64 25.16 35.96
C ASN A 231 -32.12 25.52 36.08
N ILE A 232 -32.72 26.10 35.03
CA ILE A 232 -34.16 26.38 34.98
C ILE A 232 -34.71 25.79 33.67
N ASN A 233 -35.40 24.66 33.79
CA ASN A 233 -36.16 24.06 32.70
C ASN A 233 -37.51 24.77 32.56
N THR A 234 -37.63 25.70 31.60
CA THR A 234 -38.92 26.03 30.96
C THR A 234 -38.70 26.78 29.64
N ALA A 235 -38.77 26.04 28.52
CA ALA A 235 -38.92 26.59 27.18
C ALA A 235 -39.98 25.77 26.45
N VAL A 236 -41.11 26.41 26.12
CA VAL A 236 -42.27 25.75 25.51
C VAL A 236 -42.04 25.62 24.00
N ALA A 237 -42.06 24.40 23.47
CA ALA A 237 -42.07 24.14 22.04
C ALA A 237 -43.53 24.00 21.53
N PRO A 238 -43.90 24.61 20.39
CA PRO A 238 -45.27 24.58 19.89
C PRO A 238 -45.62 23.26 19.19
N ASP A 239 -46.73 22.66 19.59
CA ASP A 239 -47.21 21.37 19.08
C ASP A 239 -47.88 21.52 17.70
N LYS A 240 -47.26 20.98 16.65
CA LYS A 240 -47.82 20.89 15.28
C LYS A 240 -47.22 19.70 14.50
N TYR A 241 -47.83 18.51 14.59
CA TYR A 241 -48.01 17.57 13.45
C TYR A 241 -48.94 16.39 13.83
N SER A 242 -50.24 16.65 13.92
CA SER A 242 -51.25 15.62 14.24
C SER A 242 -51.54 14.70 13.03
N PHE A 243 -50.84 13.56 12.94
CA PHE A 243 -51.18 12.50 11.99
C PHE A 243 -52.48 11.79 12.41
N LYS A 244 -53.51 11.85 11.55
CA LYS A 244 -54.76 11.07 11.73
C LYS A 244 -54.61 9.68 11.09
N PRO A 245 -55.00 8.58 11.77
CA PRO A 245 -54.96 7.24 11.18
C PRO A 245 -56.07 7.05 10.13
N ILE A 246 -55.75 6.28 9.08
CA ILE A 246 -56.68 5.95 7.98
C ILE A 246 -57.41 4.64 8.32
N PRO A 247 -58.75 4.56 8.24
CA PRO A 247 -59.49 3.34 8.52
C PRO A 247 -59.43 2.35 7.35
N LEU A 248 -58.82 1.19 7.59
CA LEU A 248 -58.86 0.04 6.68
C LEU A 248 -60.25 -0.62 6.72
N LYS A 249 -61.02 -0.51 5.64
CA LYS A 249 -62.19 -1.38 5.43
C LYS A 249 -61.72 -2.81 5.16
N ARG A 250 -62.16 -3.77 5.98
CA ARG A 250 -62.19 -5.18 5.60
C ARG A 250 -63.44 -5.41 4.76
N GLN A 251 -63.29 -6.11 3.63
CA GLN A 251 -64.40 -6.80 3.00
C GLN A 251 -64.47 -8.23 3.54
N MET A 252 -65.69 -8.70 3.77
CA MET A 252 -66.09 -10.08 3.52
C MET A 252 -66.75 -10.12 2.13
#